data_AF-A0A672K8W1-F1
#
_entry.id   AF-A0A672K8W1-F1
#
_cell.length_a   1.000
_cell.length_b   1.000
_cell.length_c   1.000
_cell.angle_alpha   90.00
_cell.angle_beta   90.00
_cell.angle_gamma   90.00
#
_symmetry.space_group_name_H-M   'P 1'
#
loop_
_entity.id
_entity.type
_entity.pdbx_description
1 polymer ?
#
loop_
_entity_poly.entity_id
_entity_poly.type
_entity_poly.pdbx_seq_one_letter_code
_entity_poly.pdbx_strand_id
1 'polypeptide(L)' 'MATLACRVQFLDDTDPFNSTNFPEPTRPPQFTFREDIPLINQIAGVHR' A
#
# COMPACT_ATOMS: atom_id res chain seq x y z
N MET A 1 7.79 4.77 20.49
CA MET A 1 8.08 4.10 19.21
C MET A 1 7.52 4.98 18.10
N ALA A 2 8.29 5.21 17.04
CA ALA A 2 7.91 6.09 15.94
C ALA A 2 6.96 5.39 14.96
N THR A 3 6.05 6.16 14.36
CA THR A 3 5.06 5.68 13.41
C THR A 3 5.01 6.60 12.20
N LEU A 4 4.88 6.02 11.02
CA LEU A 4 4.69 6.74 9.77
C LEU A 4 3.24 6.62 9.32
N ALA A 5 2.50 7.73 9.33
CA ALA A 5 1.18 7.80 8.72
C ALA A 5 1.31 8.27 7.26
N CYS A 6 0.89 7.44 6.31
CA CYS A 6 0.95 7.77 4.89
C CYS A 6 -0.30 7.28 4.15
N ARG A 7 -0.42 7.71 2.90
CA ARG A 7 -1.48 7.29 1.98
C ARG A 7 -0.98 6.13 1.13
N VAL A 8 -1.83 5.15 0.88
CA VAL A 8 -1.46 3.95 0.13
C VAL A 8 -2.44 3.71 -1.00
N GLN A 9 -1.94 3.24 -2.14
CA GLN A 9 -2.73 2.79 -3.27
C GLN A 9 -2.08 1.53 -3.84
N PHE A 10 -2.87 0.77 -4.58
CA PHE A 10 -2.44 -0.41 -5.31
C PHE A 10 -2.34 -0.08 -6.81
N LEU A 11 -1.41 -0.71 -7.50
CA LEU A 11 -1.33 -0.69 -8.95
C LEU A 11 -1.37 -2.14 -9.41
N ASP A 12 -2.31 -2.48 -10.30
CA ASP A 12 -2.35 -3.82 -10.89
C ASP A 12 -1.40 -3.87 -12.09
N ASP A 13 -0.19 -4.38 -11.83
CA ASP A 13 0.85 -4.65 -12.81
C ASP A 13 1.06 -6.16 -13.02
N THR A 14 0.08 -7.00 -12.63
CA THR A 14 0.18 -8.46 -12.68
C THR A 14 0.38 -8.98 -14.11
N ASP A 15 -0.34 -8.41 -15.08
CA ASP A 15 -0.19 -8.71 -16.51
C ASP A 15 0.39 -7.49 -17.23
N PRO A 16 1.65 -7.55 -17.72
CA PRO A 16 2.30 -6.41 -18.38
C PRO A 16 1.62 -5.99 -19.69
N PHE A 17 0.77 -6.84 -20.28
CA PHE A 17 0.00 -6.52 -21.50
C PHE A 17 -1.39 -5.97 -21.20
N ASN A 18 -1.86 -6.08 -19.95
CA ASN A 18 -3.17 -5.63 -19.50
C ASN A 18 -3.09 -4.89 -18.14
N SER A 19 -1.98 -4.19 -17.89
CA SER A 19 -1.81 -3.39 -16.68
C SER A 19 -2.57 -2.08 -16.77
N THR A 20 -3.04 -1.57 -15.63
CA THR A 20 -3.51 -0.19 -15.51
C THR A 20 -2.37 0.71 -15.05
N ASN A 21 -2.35 1.96 -15.54
CA ASN A 21 -1.44 2.99 -15.02
C ASN A 21 -2.08 3.83 -13.90
N PHE A 22 -3.37 3.59 -13.61
CA PHE A 22 -4.11 4.33 -12.61
C PHE A 22 -4.12 3.55 -11.30
N PRO A 23 -3.46 4.05 -10.25
CA PRO A 23 -3.49 3.40 -8.96
C PRO A 23 -4.88 3.50 -8.32
N GLU A 24 -5.32 2.42 -7.68
CA GLU A 24 -6.63 2.28 -7.05
C GLU A 24 -6.51 2.19 -5.51
N PRO A 25 -7.50 2.71 -4.75
CA PRO A 25 -8.62 3.53 -5.19
C PRO A 25 -8.21 4.99 -5.47
N THR A 26 -9.01 5.73 -6.26
CA THR A 26 -8.74 7.15 -6.63
C THR A 26 -8.52 8.06 -5.41
N ARG A 27 -9.15 7.74 -4.27
CA ARG A 27 -8.88 8.39 -2.98
C ARG A 27 -8.05 7.45 -2.12
N PRO A 28 -6.72 7.66 -2.02
CA PRO A 28 -5.85 6.79 -1.24
C PRO A 28 -6.30 6.67 0.23
N PRO A 29 -6.52 5.46 0.77
CA PRO A 29 -6.68 5.26 2.21
C PRO A 29 -5.42 5.66 2.98
N GLN A 30 -5.61 6.06 4.23
CA GLN A 30 -4.52 6.33 5.15
C GLN A 30 -4.16 5.04 5.92
N PHE A 31 -2.87 4.74 6.01
CA PHE A 31 -2.32 3.64 6.78
C PHE A 31 -1.22 4.15 7.70
N THR A 32 -1.07 3.52 8.87
CA THR A 32 -0.04 3.86 9.85
C THR A 32 0.92 2.69 10.01
N PHE A 33 2.14 2.86 9.53
CA PHE A 33 3.22 1.91 9.70
C PHE A 33 3.96 2.15 11.02
N ARG A 34 4.42 1.06 11.62
CA ARG A 34 5.32 1.07 12.76
C ARG A 34 6.76 0.93 12.28
N GLU A 35 7.60 1.90 12.59
CA GLU A 35 9.00 1.91 12.14
C GLU A 35 9.85 0.82 12.82
N ASP A 36 9.38 0.32 13.96
CA ASP A 36 10.02 -0.74 14.74
C ASP A 36 9.71 -2.17 14.25
N ILE A 37 8.81 -2.34 13.28
CA ILE A 37 8.37 -3.65 12.78
C ILE A 37 8.75 -3.80 11.30
N PRO A 38 9.26 -4.96 10.84
CA PRO A 38 9.52 -5.20 9.43
C PRO A 38 8.27 -5.00 8.55
N LEU A 39 8.43 -4.37 7.39
CA LEU A 39 7.32 -4.08 6.46
C LEU A 39 6.59 -5.34 6.01
N ILE A 40 7.29 -6.46 5.80
CA ILE A 40 6.69 -7.74 5.41
C ILE A 40 5.61 -8.23 6.39
N ASN A 41 5.74 -7.87 7.67
CA ASN A 41 4.76 -8.23 8.71
C ASN A 41 3.56 -7.26 8.76
N GLN A 42 3.61 -6.16 8.02
CA GLN A 42 2.59 -5.09 8.03
C GLN A 42 1.83 -4.96 6.69
N ILE A 43 2.44 -5.33 5.56
CA ILE A 43 1.86 -5.18 4.20
C ILE A 43 0.53 -5.92 4.04
N ALA A 44 0.35 -7.09 4.65
CA ALA A 44 -0.93 -7.81 4.62
C ALA A 44 -2.08 -7.02 5.27
N GLY A 45 -1.78 -6.04 6.14
CA GLY A 45 -2.77 -5.13 6.71
C GLY A 45 -3.19 -4.00 5.77
N VAL A 46 -2.37 -3.70 4.75
CA VAL A 46 -2.64 -2.66 3.73
C VAL A 46 -3.57 -3.20 2.64
N HIS A 47 -3.38 -4.47 2.24
CA HIS A 47 -4.16 -5.15 1.21
C HIS A 47 -5.41 -5.83 1.82
N ARG A 48 -6.33 -5.02 2.36
CA ARG A 48 -7.60 -5.48 2.96
C ARG A 48 -8.81 -5.03 2.16
#